data_AF-A0A969P4J7-F1
#
_entry.id   AF-A0A969P4J7-F1
#
_cell.length_a   1.000
_cell.length_b   1.000
_cell.length_c   1.000
_cell.angle_alpha   90.00
_cell.angle_beta   90.00
_cell.angle_gamma   90.00
#
_symmetry.space_group_name_H-M   'P 1'
#
loop_
_entity.id
_entity.type
_entity.pdbx_description
1 polymer ?
#
loop_
_entity_poly.entity_id
_entity_poly.type
_entity_poly.pdbx_seq_one_letter_code
_entity_poly.pdbx_strand_id
1 'polypeptide(L)'
;MENTMGFYESKKCYGCGSNKPLTDFRYDDYGWLNRYAWCKTCETAFQEEHAQLEQERMQHVQAQEREEWLSRRRAATSSRCTSLMTGACCLCR
;
A
#
# COMPACT_ATOMS: atom_id res chain seq x y z
N MET A 1 12.08 35.36 -40.10
CA MET A 1 12.57 35.26 -38.70
C MET A 1 11.45 34.65 -37.90
N GLU A 2 11.45 33.33 -37.78
CA GLU A 2 10.41 32.57 -37.09
C GLU A 2 10.64 32.71 -35.58
N ASN A 3 9.80 33.51 -34.93
CA ASN A 3 9.76 33.62 -33.48
C ASN A 3 8.98 32.42 -32.92
N THR A 4 9.65 31.27 -32.78
CA THR A 4 9.14 30.18 -31.94
C THR A 4 9.39 30.53 -30.47
N MET A 5 8.69 31.54 -29.95
CA MET A 5 8.45 31.66 -28.52
C MET A 5 7.46 30.56 -28.12
N GLY A 6 7.95 29.31 -28.08
CA GLY A 6 7.29 28.26 -27.33
C GLY A 6 7.39 28.65 -25.87
N PHE A 7 6.33 29.24 -25.32
CA PHE A 7 6.16 29.36 -23.88
C PHE A 7 6.09 27.94 -23.33
N TYR A 8 7.24 27.37 -22.96
CA TYR A 8 7.27 26.16 -22.17
C TYR A 8 6.76 26.55 -20.79
N GLU A 9 5.44 26.49 -20.63
CA GLU A 9 4.80 26.66 -19.33
C GLU A 9 5.53 25.74 -18.34
N SER A 10 5.93 26.31 -17.22
CA SER A 10 6.67 25.60 -16.18
C SER A 10 5.97 25.80 -14.84
N LYS A 11 6.05 24.79 -13.99
CA LYS A 11 5.41 24.75 -12.67
C LYS A 11 6.44 24.28 -11.64
N LYS A 12 6.35 24.83 -10.43
CA LYS A 12 7.14 24.39 -9.29
C LYS A 12 6.59 23.05 -8.78
N CYS A 13 7.44 22.03 -8.73
CA CYS A 13 7.10 20.76 -8.09
C CYS A 13 7.12 20.92 -6.57
N TYR A 14 6.09 20.45 -5.88
CA TYR A 14 6.04 20.53 -4.41
C TYR A 14 6.92 19.47 -3.72
N GLY A 15 7.21 18.33 -4.38
CA GLY A 15 8.11 17.30 -3.83
C GLY A 15 9.57 17.75 -3.79
N CYS A 16 10.15 18.11 -4.95
CA CYS A 16 11.56 18.50 -5.04
C CYS A 16 11.83 20.01 -5.05
N GLY A 17 10.80 20.85 -5.05
CA GLY A 17 10.92 22.32 -5.04
C GLY A 17 11.42 22.96 -6.34
N SER A 18 11.74 22.19 -7.37
CA SER A 18 12.30 22.68 -8.63
C SER A 18 11.21 23.11 -9.63
N ASN A 19 11.49 24.11 -10.46
CA ASN A 19 10.66 24.45 -11.62
C ASN A 19 10.89 23.42 -12.74
N LYS A 20 9.82 22.81 -13.23
CA LYS A 20 9.85 21.78 -14.28
C LYS A 20 8.84 22.14 -15.38
N PRO A 21 9.07 21.71 -16.63
CA PRO A 21 8.09 21.91 -17.70
C PRO A 21 6.78 21.21 -17.35
N LEU A 22 5.64 21.74 -17.81
CA LEU A 22 4.33 21.14 -17.55
C LEU A 22 4.23 19.68 -18.03
N THR A 23 5.01 19.27 -19.02
CA THR A 23 5.11 17.89 -19.52
C THR A 23 5.62 16.89 -18.47
N ASP A 24 6.33 17.39 -17.44
CA ASP A 24 6.83 16.58 -16.32
C ASP A 24 5.78 16.37 -15.24
N PHE A 25 4.57 16.92 -15.39
CA PHE A 25 3.45 16.75 -14.46
C PHE A 25 2.34 15.95 -15.14
N ARG A 26 1.76 14.98 -14.41
CA ARG A 26 0.54 14.29 -14.86
C ARG A 26 -0.66 15.25 -14.81
N TYR A 27 -1.60 15.01 -15.72
CA TYR A 27 -2.93 15.61 -15.62
C TYR A 27 -3.68 14.95 -14.47
N ASP A 28 -4.45 15.75 -13.74
CA ASP A 28 -5.42 15.20 -12.80
C ASP A 28 -6.72 14.82 -13.51
N ASP A 29 -7.46 13.92 -12.88
CA ASP A 29 -8.74 13.45 -13.43
C ASP A 29 -9.91 14.39 -13.07
N TYR A 30 -9.64 15.46 -12.31
CA TYR A 30 -10.64 16.35 -11.70
C TYR A 30 -10.80 17.69 -12.45
N GLY A 31 -10.01 17.95 -13.49
CA GLY A 31 -10.25 19.08 -14.40
C GLY A 31 -9.35 19.04 -15.63
N TRP A 32 -9.91 19.43 -16.78
CA TRP A 32 -9.24 19.44 -18.09
C TRP A 32 -7.94 20.28 -18.17
N LEU A 33 -7.62 21.03 -17.12
CA LEU A 33 -6.44 21.89 -17.04
C LEU A 33 -5.64 21.73 -15.74
N ASN A 34 -6.11 20.92 -14.79
CA ASN A 34 -5.38 20.77 -13.55
C ASN A 34 -4.33 19.68 -13.69
N ARG A 35 -3.11 20.00 -13.25
CA ARG A 35 -1.99 19.08 -13.18
C ARG A 35 -1.65 18.83 -11.74
N TYR A 36 -1.18 17.62 -11.45
CA TYR A 36 -0.70 17.26 -10.12
C TYR A 36 0.32 18.28 -9.58
N ALA A 37 0.39 18.40 -8.26
CA ALA A 37 1.34 19.30 -7.60
C ALA A 37 2.79 18.81 -7.72
N TRP A 38 3.00 17.52 -7.99
CA TRP A 38 4.29 16.85 -8.03
C TRP A 38 4.66 16.48 -9.46
N CYS A 39 5.95 16.53 -9.78
CA CYS A 39 6.44 16.00 -11.03
C CYS A 39 6.39 14.46 -11.01
N LYS A 40 6.36 13.85 -12.19
CA LYS A 40 6.32 12.39 -12.41
C LYS A 40 7.35 11.65 -11.56
N THR A 41 8.57 12.18 -11.45
CA THR A 41 9.64 11.54 -10.65
C THR A 41 9.29 11.51 -9.16
N CYS A 42 8.84 12.63 -8.59
CA CYS A 42 8.44 12.69 -7.18
C CYS A 42 7.18 11.85 -6.92
N GLU A 43 6.26 11.81 -7.88
CA GLU A 43 5.08 10.97 -7.82
C GLU A 43 5.44 9.48 -7.79
N THR A 44 6.33 9.02 -8.69
CA THR A 44 6.79 7.62 -8.70
C THR A 44 7.49 7.25 -7.40
N ALA A 45 8.41 8.09 -6.92
CA ALA A 45 9.12 7.83 -5.65
C ALA A 45 8.13 7.69 -4.47
N PHE A 46 7.12 8.55 -4.41
CA PHE A 46 6.09 8.46 -3.38
C PHE A 46 5.22 7.21 -3.52
N GLN A 47 4.85 6.83 -4.74
CA GLN A 47 4.06 5.60 -4.96
C GLN A 47 4.83 4.36 -4.54
N GLU A 48 6.14 4.30 -4.81
CA GLU A 48 7.01 3.21 -4.38
C GLU A 48 7.10 3.13 -2.85
N GLU A 49 7.34 4.26 -2.18
CA GLU A 49 7.37 4.32 -0.70
C GLU A 49 6.02 3.89 -0.10
N HIS A 50 4.91 4.41 -0.65
CA HIS A 50 3.58 4.07 -0.18
C HIS A 50 3.25 2.59 -0.40
N ALA A 51 3.66 2.01 -1.53
CA ALA A 51 3.48 0.59 -1.82
C ALA A 51 4.26 -0.29 -0.83
N GLN A 52 5.47 0.10 -0.43
CA GLN A 52 6.25 -0.61 0.59
C GLN A 52 5.56 -0.56 1.95
N LEU A 53 5.14 0.62 2.41
CA LEU A 53 4.43 0.77 3.68
C LEU A 53 3.10 0.00 3.70
N GLU A 54 2.39 0.00 2.57
CA GLU A 54 1.17 -0.79 2.41
C GLU A 54 1.44 -2.29 2.44
N GLN A 55 2.52 -2.75 1.80
CA GLN A 55 2.94 -4.14 1.84
C GLN A 55 3.28 -4.58 3.28
N GLU A 56 4.03 -3.79 4.03
CA GLU A 56 4.36 -4.06 5.44
C GLU A 56 3.09 -4.13 6.31
N ARG A 57 2.18 -3.17 6.13
CA ARG A 57 0.89 -3.16 6.84
C ARG A 57 0.10 -4.44 6.57
N MET A 58 0.04 -4.87 5.32
CA MET A 58 -0.66 -6.10 4.92
C MET A 58 0.00 -7.35 5.50
N GLN A 59 1.34 -7.40 5.57
CA GLN A 59 2.06 -8.50 6.21
C GLN A 59 1.74 -8.61 7.71
N HIS A 60 1.67 -7.48 8.41
CA HIS A 60 1.29 -7.45 9.82
C HIS A 60 -0.14 -7.96 10.05
N VAL A 61 -1.10 -7.50 9.23
CA VAL A 61 -2.49 -7.98 9.30
C VAL A 61 -2.56 -9.49 9.05
N GLN A 62 -1.88 -10.00 8.03
CA GLN A 62 -1.85 -11.44 7.74
C GLN A 62 -1.18 -12.26 8.85
N ALA A 63 -0.16 -11.72 9.50
CA ALA A 63 0.47 -12.36 10.64
C ALA A 63 -0.50 -12.47 11.83
N GLN A 64 -1.23 -11.39 12.13
CA GLN A 64 -2.27 -11.38 13.16
C GLN A 64 -3.37 -12.40 12.87
N GLU A 65 -3.91 -12.41 11.64
CA GLU A 65 -4.94 -13.37 11.22
C GLU A 65 -4.45 -14.83 11.34
N ARG A 66 -3.18 -15.09 11.00
CA ARG A 66 -2.56 -16.42 11.14
C ARG A 66 -2.45 -16.82 12.61
N GLU A 67 -2.03 -15.93 13.48
CA GLU A 67 -1.95 -16.18 14.93
C GLU A 67 -3.32 -16.44 15.54
N GLU A 68 -4.33 -15.65 15.15
CA GLU A 68 -5.71 -15.85 15.57
C GLU A 68 -6.24 -17.22 15.12
N TRP A 69 -6.03 -17.58 13.85
CA TRP A 69 -6.42 -18.89 13.34
C TRP A 69 -5.73 -20.02 14.09
N LEU A 70 -4.42 -19.91 14.35
CA LEU A 70 -3.66 -20.89 15.13
C LEU A 70 -4.18 -20.99 16.56
N SER A 71 -4.50 -19.86 17.19
CA SER A 71 -5.06 -19.80 18.55
C SER A 71 -6.41 -20.51 18.62
N ARG A 72 -7.32 -20.20 17.69
CA ARG A 72 -8.63 -20.88 17.57
C ARG A 72 -8.46 -22.39 17.38
N ARG A 73 -7.53 -22.80 16.51
CA ARG A 73 -7.25 -24.22 16.27
C ARG A 73 -6.69 -24.93 17.51
N ARG A 74 -5.76 -24.30 18.23
CA ARG A 74 -5.21 -24.83 19.51
C ARG A 74 -6.31 -24.96 20.57
N ALA A 75 -7.17 -23.94 20.71
CA ALA A 75 -8.30 -23.97 21.63
C ALA A 75 -9.28 -25.10 21.30
N ALA A 76 -9.60 -25.30 20.01
CA ALA A 76 -10.46 -26.40 19.56
C ALA A 76 -9.83 -27.78 19.85
N THR A 77 -8.52 -27.96 19.60
CA THR A 77 -7.83 -29.21 19.94
C THR A 77 -7.76 -29.45 21.45
N SER A 78 -7.56 -28.41 22.26
CA SER A 78 -7.55 -28.51 23.73
C SER A 78 -8.93 -28.88 24.29
N SER A 79 -10.00 -28.30 23.75
CA SER A 79 -11.38 -28.58 24.15
C SER A 79 -11.82 -30.01 23.79
N ARG A 80 -11.30 -30.55 22.68
CA ARG A 80 -11.50 -31.96 22.30
C ARG A 80 -10.80 -32.95 23.26
N CYS A 81 -9.64 -32.60 23.79
CA CYS A 81 -8.94 -33.44 24.78
C CYS A 81 -9.58 -33.40 26.17
N THR A 82 -10.18 -32.28 26.60
CA THR A 82 -10.82 -32.21 27.93
C THR A 82 -12.16 -32.95 27.99
N SER A 83 -12.91 -33.03 26.88
CA SER A 83 -14.17 -33.79 26.84
C SER A 83 -13.97 -35.33 26.83
N LEU A 84 -12.77 -35.81 26.50
CA LEU A 84 -12.44 -37.25 26.54
C LEU A 84 -11.95 -37.73 27.91
N MET A 85 -11.72 -36.81 28.86
CA MET A 85 -11.20 -37.14 30.19
C MET A 85 -12.30 -37.45 31.23
N THR A 86 -13.57 -37.18 30.92
CA THR A 86 -14.71 -37.54 31.79
C THR A 86 -15.42 -38.84 31.39
N GLY A 87 -15.01 -39.49 30.29
CA GLY A 87 -15.52 -40.81 29.93
C GLY A 87 -15.11 -41.26 28.53
N ALA A 88 -14.25 -42.28 28.48
CA ALA A 88 -13.85 -43.07 27.32
C ALA A 88 -12.95 -42.40 26.25
N CYS A 89 -11.67 -42.80 26.28
CA CYS A 89 -10.76 -43.09 25.14
C CYS A 89 -11.15 -42.56 23.75
N CYS A 90 -10.30 -41.69 23.18
CA CYS A 90 -10.07 -41.65 21.73
C CYS A 90 -8.56 -41.51 21.46
N LEU A 91 -7.95 -42.68 21.29
CA LEU A 91 -6.82 -43.03 20.42
C LEU A 91 -6.20 -41.86 19.62
N CYS A 92 -5.05 -41.37 20.07
CA CYS A 92 -3.98 -40.93 19.17
C CYS A 92 -3.04 -42.13 19.00
N ARG A 93 -3.12 -42.80 17.85
CA ARG A 93 -2.17 -43.82 17.41
C ARG A 93 -1.58 -43.38 16.08
#